data_AF-A0AAV6BWG3-F1
#
_entry.id   AF-A0AAV6BWG3-F1
#
_cell.length_a   1.000
_cell.length_b   1.000
_cell.length_c   1.000
_cell.angle_alpha   90.00
_cell.angle_beta   90.00
_cell.angle_gamma   90.00
#
_symmetry.space_group_name_H-M   'P 1'
#
loop_
_entity.id
_entity.type
_entity.pdbx_description
1 polymer ?
#
loop_
_entity_poly.entity_id
_entity_poly.type
_entity_poly.pdbx_seq_one_letter_code
_entity_poly.pdbx_strand_id
1 'polypeptide(L)'
;GEPVFVEALRPVKTFPRSFEAPQEDRVNAEVVAYQFEELEKGRDATKLFLFNHEVILGQSGAPVLKEGTNDVAGLVEGRWLRPAASLVQATKDVAGGGGTGAAVPMHYAIALLEREGIAWHAGSSSPLDPAGAPGDNTAGSVPAPLSLLAPPYPSESLFEGEVLLDALVRRNGTLADIRIIAGKPPFTDKALGTVRTWIFLPGRGAGNAAESRIGIAVEFVQTPASGEARRERVIGARLDVVERGATPAVTLAPQYPAGNAGEGSVVLYERIDSAGRVNATQVLSDAGGFARAATEAVRQWRFVPGRHRGTNAESAAVIAVIFRNLSAGGPQAPSPASQATH
;
A
#
# COMPACT_ATOMS: atom_id res chain seq x y z
N GLY A 1 8.80 -15.35 -3.63
CA GLY A 1 8.36 -14.04 -3.13
C GLY A 1 8.80 -12.94 -4.08
N GLU A 2 8.61 -11.67 -3.72
CA GLU A 2 9.27 -10.56 -4.44
C GLU A 2 10.78 -10.60 -4.12
N PRO A 3 11.69 -10.65 -5.12
CA PRO A 3 13.12 -10.73 -4.85
C PRO A 3 13.68 -9.38 -4.40
N VAL A 4 14.51 -9.42 -3.37
CA VAL A 4 15.14 -8.25 -2.73
C VAL A 4 16.58 -8.56 -2.34
N PHE A 5 17.36 -7.54 -2.02
CA PHE A 5 18.65 -7.73 -1.37
C PHE A 5 18.85 -6.76 -0.23
N VAL A 6 19.48 -7.23 0.85
CA VAL A 6 19.90 -6.40 1.98
C VAL A 6 21.29 -5.88 1.67
N GLU A 7 21.47 -4.56 1.73
CA GLU A 7 22.75 -3.91 1.51
C GLU A 7 23.19 -3.21 2.80
N ALA A 8 24.22 -3.75 3.46
CA ALA A 8 24.68 -3.27 4.75
C ALA A 8 26.18 -2.99 4.76
N LEU A 9 26.56 -1.82 5.29
CA LEU A 9 27.94 -1.54 5.67
C LEU A 9 28.13 -1.93 7.12
N ARG A 10 28.76 -3.09 7.34
CA ARG A 10 28.96 -3.63 8.69
C ARG A 10 30.42 -3.50 9.11
N PRO A 11 30.69 -3.23 10.39
CA PRO A 11 32.07 -3.22 10.87
C PRO A 11 32.65 -4.64 10.83
N VAL A 12 33.89 -4.79 10.34
CA VAL A 12 34.60 -6.09 10.30
C VAL A 12 34.78 -6.68 11.69
N LYS A 13 34.90 -5.81 12.70
CA LYS A 13 35.01 -6.16 14.11
C LYS A 13 33.91 -5.46 14.88
N THR A 14 33.28 -6.17 15.80
CA THR A 14 32.20 -5.65 16.67
C THR A 14 32.69 -4.72 17.78
N PHE A 15 34.00 -4.50 17.91
CA PHE A 15 34.58 -3.59 18.90
C PHE A 15 34.73 -2.17 18.34
N PRO A 16 34.32 -1.13 19.09
CA PRO A 16 34.24 0.26 18.63
C PRO A 16 35.60 0.95 18.38
N ARG A 17 36.73 0.23 18.47
CA ARG A 17 38.09 0.74 18.24
C ARG A 17 38.77 0.13 17.01
N SER A 18 38.01 -0.51 16.12
CA SER A 18 38.56 -0.99 14.86
C SER A 18 38.69 0.17 13.88
N PHE A 19 39.86 0.33 13.27
CA PHE A 19 40.12 1.26 12.17
C PHE A 19 40.03 0.57 10.80
N GLU A 20 39.58 -0.69 10.77
CA GLU A 20 39.35 -1.43 9.52
C GLU A 20 38.15 -0.84 8.78
N ALA A 21 38.28 -0.75 7.45
CA ALA A 21 37.17 -0.31 6.61
C ALA A 21 35.94 -1.21 6.82
N PRO A 22 34.73 -0.65 6.86
CA PRO A 22 33.51 -1.44 6.91
C PRO A 22 33.45 -2.42 5.73
N GLN A 23 32.95 -3.62 5.99
CA GLN A 23 32.66 -4.59 4.95
C GLN A 23 31.27 -4.30 4.38
N GLU A 24 31.20 -4.18 3.06
CA GLU A 24 29.93 -4.18 2.34
C GLU A 24 29.41 -5.62 2.27
N ASP A 25 28.20 -5.81 2.79
CA ASP A 25 27.49 -7.08 2.83
C ASP A 25 26.24 -6.94 1.97
N ARG A 26 26.17 -7.75 0.91
CA ARG A 26 25.05 -7.78 -0.01
C ARG A 26 24.47 -9.18 -0.04
N VAL A 27 23.26 -9.32 0.50
CA VAL A 27 22.60 -10.62 0.66
C VAL A 27 21.29 -10.65 -0.12
N ASN A 28 21.17 -11.60 -1.04
CA ASN A 28 19.93 -11.82 -1.77
C ASN A 28 18.91 -12.53 -0.88
N ALA A 29 17.66 -12.09 -0.95
CA ALA A 29 16.53 -12.64 -0.21
C ALA A 29 15.23 -12.51 -1.03
N GLU A 30 14.17 -13.13 -0.55
CA GLU A 30 12.82 -13.01 -1.08
C GLU A 30 11.87 -12.58 0.02
N VAL A 31 10.96 -11.67 -0.31
CA VAL A 31 9.84 -11.32 0.56
C VAL A 31 8.87 -12.50 0.64
N VAL A 32 8.70 -13.05 1.84
CA VAL A 32 7.89 -14.25 2.08
C VAL A 32 6.51 -13.94 2.63
N ALA A 33 6.33 -12.82 3.34
CA ALA A 33 5.04 -12.41 3.89
C ALA A 33 5.00 -10.93 4.26
N TYR A 34 3.80 -10.41 4.49
CA TYR A 34 3.57 -9.11 5.13
C TYR A 34 2.79 -9.33 6.43
N GLN A 35 3.19 -8.64 7.50
CA GLN A 35 2.56 -8.75 8.82
C GLN A 35 2.43 -7.37 9.46
N PHE A 36 1.52 -7.22 10.41
CA PHE A 36 1.39 -6.00 11.22
C PHE A 36 1.83 -6.33 12.65
N GLU A 37 2.80 -5.59 13.17
CA GLU A 37 3.39 -5.83 14.49
C GLU A 37 3.47 -4.54 15.31
N GLU A 38 3.15 -4.63 16.60
CA GLU A 38 3.29 -3.50 17.52
C GLU A 38 4.77 -3.36 17.93
N LEU A 39 5.51 -2.52 17.20
CA LEU A 39 6.94 -2.29 17.43
C LEU A 39 7.22 -1.49 18.71
N GLU A 40 6.26 -0.70 19.18
CA GLU A 40 6.38 0.10 20.40
C GLU A 40 5.07 0.00 21.19
N LYS A 41 5.18 -0.27 22.50
CA LYS A 41 4.00 -0.44 23.35
C LYS A 41 3.16 0.85 23.36
N GLY A 42 1.89 0.73 23.01
CA GLY A 42 0.94 1.84 22.92
C GLY A 42 0.97 2.61 21.59
N ARG A 43 1.67 2.10 20.58
CA ARG A 43 1.61 2.60 19.20
C ARG A 43 0.72 1.70 18.34
N ASP A 44 0.28 2.22 17.20
CA ASP A 44 -0.39 1.42 16.18
C ASP A 44 0.57 0.36 15.61
N ALA A 45 0.02 -0.77 15.17
CA ALA A 45 0.80 -1.83 14.55
C ALA A 45 1.44 -1.35 13.24
N THR A 46 2.74 -1.57 13.11
CA THR A 46 3.53 -1.24 11.93
C THR A 46 3.51 -2.40 10.96
N LYS A 47 3.19 -2.13 9.69
CA LYS A 47 3.35 -3.13 8.63
C LYS A 47 4.84 -3.45 8.48
N LEU A 48 5.18 -4.72 8.48
CA LEU A 48 6.48 -5.28 8.16
C LEU A 48 6.36 -6.15 6.93
N PHE A 49 7.42 -6.25 6.14
CA PHE A 49 7.59 -7.38 5.23
C PHE A 49 8.68 -8.30 5.76
N LEU A 50 8.39 -9.59 5.74
CA LEU A 50 9.30 -10.64 6.14
C LEU A 50 10.09 -11.11 4.93
N PHE A 51 11.37 -11.39 5.11
CA PHE A 51 12.22 -11.94 4.07
C PHE A 51 13.05 -13.12 4.59
N ASN A 52 13.41 -14.04 3.70
CA ASN A 52 14.10 -15.30 4.03
C ASN A 52 15.62 -15.14 4.28
N HIS A 53 16.01 -14.09 5.00
CA HIS A 53 17.39 -13.87 5.44
C HIS A 53 17.42 -13.48 6.91
N GLU A 54 18.30 -14.12 7.69
CA GLU A 54 18.44 -13.83 9.12
C GLU A 54 19.13 -12.49 9.33
N VAL A 55 18.50 -11.59 10.09
CA VAL A 55 19.11 -10.30 10.43
C VAL A 55 20.30 -10.53 11.35
N ILE A 56 21.49 -10.16 10.89
CA ILE A 56 22.72 -10.25 11.69
C ILE A 56 23.15 -8.89 12.25
N LEU A 57 24.07 -8.91 13.22
CA LEU A 57 24.65 -7.70 13.81
C LEU A 57 25.23 -6.79 12.72
N GLY A 58 24.87 -5.51 12.77
CA GLY A 58 25.28 -4.49 11.80
C GLY A 58 24.29 -4.27 10.65
N GLN A 59 23.28 -5.12 10.48
CA GLN A 59 22.25 -4.92 9.45
C GLN A 59 21.03 -4.12 9.91
N SER A 60 20.91 -3.77 11.20
CA SER A 60 19.80 -2.95 11.69
C SER A 60 19.78 -1.58 11.00
N GLY A 61 18.64 -1.20 10.44
CA GLY A 61 18.48 0.04 9.67
C GLY A 61 19.13 0.02 8.28
N ALA A 62 19.72 -1.10 7.86
CA ALA A 62 20.22 -1.25 6.50
C ALA A 62 19.06 -1.21 5.50
N PRO A 63 19.27 -0.61 4.31
CA PRO A 63 18.29 -0.66 3.25
C PRO A 63 18.09 -2.08 2.74
N VAL A 64 16.84 -2.40 2.46
CA VAL A 64 16.44 -3.56 1.67
C VAL A 64 15.98 -3.03 0.32
N LEU A 65 16.64 -3.47 -0.75
CA LEU A 65 16.43 -2.97 -2.10
C LEU A 65 15.71 -4.00 -2.97
N LYS A 66 14.87 -3.54 -3.91
CA LYS A 66 14.24 -4.41 -4.90
C LYS A 66 15.25 -4.89 -5.94
N GLU A 67 15.22 -6.18 -6.26
CA GLU A 67 16.07 -6.71 -7.33
C GLU A 67 15.65 -6.12 -8.69
N GLY A 68 16.62 -5.61 -9.47
CA GLY A 68 16.42 -5.05 -10.80
C GLY A 68 16.26 -3.52 -10.85
N THR A 69 15.52 -2.91 -9.91
CA THR A 69 15.37 -1.44 -9.87
C THR A 69 16.30 -0.75 -8.87
N ASN A 70 16.78 -1.47 -7.86
CA ASN A 70 17.52 -0.93 -6.72
C ASN A 70 16.73 0.11 -5.90
N ASP A 71 15.40 0.14 -6.02
CA ASP A 71 14.55 1.00 -5.18
C ASP A 71 14.57 0.50 -3.73
N VAL A 72 14.56 1.42 -2.78
CA VAL A 72 14.48 1.08 -1.35
C VAL A 72 13.09 0.55 -1.02
N ALA A 73 12.98 -0.76 -0.83
CA ALA A 73 11.77 -1.43 -0.40
C ALA A 73 11.49 -1.21 1.10
N GLY A 74 12.54 -1.10 1.92
CA GLY A 74 12.40 -0.91 3.37
C GLY A 74 13.73 -0.74 4.10
N LEU A 75 13.62 -0.61 5.42
CA LEU A 75 14.75 -0.61 6.34
C LEU A 75 14.64 -1.81 7.28
N VAL A 76 15.74 -2.56 7.44
CA VAL A 76 15.79 -3.73 8.31
C VAL A 76 15.45 -3.36 9.75
N GLU A 77 14.50 -4.07 10.34
CA GLU A 77 14.08 -3.86 11.73
C GLU A 77 14.95 -4.66 12.69
N GLY A 78 15.78 -3.95 13.48
CA GLY A 78 16.83 -4.54 14.31
C GLY A 78 16.36 -5.51 15.39
N ARG A 79 15.09 -5.42 15.84
CA ARG A 79 14.51 -6.40 16.79
C ARG A 79 14.50 -7.83 16.25
N TRP A 80 14.60 -8.01 14.93
CA TRP A 80 14.70 -9.32 14.28
C TRP A 80 16.06 -9.99 14.41
N LEU A 81 17.04 -9.33 15.02
CA LEU A 81 18.27 -9.99 15.50
C LEU A 81 17.97 -11.01 16.62
N ARG A 82 16.90 -10.77 17.39
CA ARG A 82 16.43 -11.64 18.48
C ARG A 82 14.90 -11.63 18.51
N PRO A 83 14.26 -12.31 17.53
CA PRO A 83 12.81 -12.30 17.43
C PRO A 83 12.18 -12.89 18.70
N ALA A 84 11.03 -12.36 19.10
CA ALA A 84 10.26 -12.94 20.20
C ALA A 84 9.84 -14.38 19.83
N ALA A 85 9.73 -15.27 20.82
CA ALA A 85 9.42 -16.68 20.58
C ALA A 85 8.10 -16.89 19.80
N SER A 86 7.11 -15.99 19.97
CA SER A 86 5.85 -15.99 19.23
C SER A 86 6.04 -15.74 17.72
N LEU A 87 6.95 -14.83 17.36
CA LEU A 87 7.29 -14.52 15.96
C LEU A 87 8.04 -15.67 15.30
N VAL A 88 8.97 -16.31 16.02
CA VAL A 88 9.71 -17.48 15.54
C VAL A 88 8.78 -18.63 15.15
N GLN A 89 7.67 -18.81 15.88
CA GLN A 89 6.68 -19.83 15.56
C GLN A 89 5.89 -19.46 14.30
N ALA A 90 5.48 -18.20 14.15
CA ALA A 90 4.74 -17.71 12.98
C ALA A 90 5.57 -17.70 11.69
N THR A 91 6.89 -17.54 11.76
CA THR A 91 7.76 -17.52 10.57
C THR A 91 8.26 -18.89 10.12
N LYS A 92 8.32 -19.89 11.03
CA LYS A 92 8.68 -21.27 10.69
C LYS A 92 7.74 -21.91 9.66
N ASP A 93 6.46 -21.55 9.70
CA ASP A 93 5.46 -22.06 8.77
C ASP A 93 5.57 -21.43 7.36
N VAL A 94 6.30 -20.33 7.23
CA VAL A 94 6.36 -19.50 6.01
C VAL A 94 7.71 -19.58 5.29
N ALA A 95 8.83 -19.77 6.00
CA ALA A 95 10.18 -19.52 5.47
C ALA A 95 11.04 -20.75 5.13
N GLY A 96 10.49 -21.97 5.15
CA GLY A 96 11.21 -23.16 4.63
C GLY A 96 12.52 -23.51 5.35
N GLY A 97 12.65 -23.17 6.64
CA GLY A 97 13.77 -23.59 7.50
C GLY A 97 15.00 -22.66 7.53
N GLY A 98 15.05 -21.62 6.69
CA GLY A 98 16.05 -20.55 6.78
C GLY A 98 15.71 -19.52 7.85
N GLY A 99 16.72 -18.83 8.42
CA GLY A 99 16.49 -17.73 9.34
C GLY A 99 15.71 -16.60 8.67
N THR A 100 14.85 -15.91 9.44
CA THR A 100 13.90 -14.90 8.92
C THR A 100 14.24 -13.52 9.45
N GLY A 101 14.11 -12.52 8.60
CA GLY A 101 14.26 -11.11 8.93
C GLY A 101 12.99 -10.34 8.60
N ALA A 102 12.91 -9.11 9.09
CA ALA A 102 11.88 -8.19 8.66
C ALA A 102 12.42 -6.79 8.43
N ALA A 103 11.71 -6.06 7.59
CA ALA A 103 11.96 -4.66 7.34
C ALA A 103 10.68 -3.86 7.45
N VAL A 104 10.83 -2.63 7.96
CA VAL A 104 9.80 -1.60 7.88
C VAL A 104 9.77 -1.12 6.43
N PRO A 105 8.66 -1.32 5.70
CA PRO A 105 8.61 -0.95 4.31
C PRO A 105 8.59 0.57 4.16
N MET A 106 9.49 1.07 3.33
CA MET A 106 9.66 2.48 3.03
C MET A 106 8.80 2.82 1.82
N HIS A 107 7.47 2.78 2.00
CA HIS A 107 6.58 2.89 0.85
C HIS A 107 6.83 4.19 0.08
N TYR A 108 7.04 5.37 0.72
CA TYR A 108 7.51 6.58 0.02
C TYR A 108 8.32 7.55 0.90
N ALA A 109 9.48 7.14 1.43
CA ALA A 109 10.48 8.13 1.91
C ALA A 109 11.01 9.02 0.77
N ILE A 110 10.94 8.49 -0.45
CA ILE A 110 11.36 9.09 -1.71
C ILE A 110 10.66 10.43 -1.97
N ALA A 111 9.33 10.50 -1.84
CA ALA A 111 8.59 11.74 -2.09
C ALA A 111 8.94 12.87 -1.08
N LEU A 112 9.35 12.49 0.14
CA LEU A 112 9.86 13.44 1.12
C LEU A 112 11.28 13.90 0.75
N LEU A 113 12.16 12.97 0.37
CA LEU A 113 13.53 13.26 -0.04
C LEU A 113 13.57 14.17 -1.29
N GLU A 114 12.77 13.86 -2.30
CA GLU A 114 12.67 14.65 -3.54
C GLU A 114 12.18 16.08 -3.28
N ARG A 115 11.18 16.26 -2.40
CA ARG A 115 10.66 17.60 -2.06
C ARG A 115 11.64 18.43 -1.23
N GLU A 116 12.39 17.80 -0.33
CA GLU A 116 13.45 18.46 0.45
C GLU A 116 14.73 18.66 -0.37
N GLY A 117 14.72 18.28 -1.66
CA GLY A 117 15.88 18.42 -2.56
C GLY A 117 17.04 17.50 -2.18
N ILE A 118 16.76 16.43 -1.42
CA ILE A 118 17.74 15.45 -0.98
C ILE A 118 17.85 14.37 -2.06
N ALA A 119 18.94 14.41 -2.81
CA ALA A 119 19.26 13.38 -3.79
C ALA A 119 19.51 12.04 -3.09
N TRP A 120 18.78 11.01 -3.50
CA TRP A 120 18.79 9.69 -2.83
C TRP A 120 19.19 8.52 -3.75
N HIS A 121 19.50 8.80 -5.03
CA HIS A 121 20.02 7.80 -5.99
C HIS A 121 21.48 8.05 -6.37
N ALA A 122 22.25 6.96 -6.50
CA ALA A 122 23.54 6.94 -7.18
C ALA A 122 23.34 6.57 -8.67
N GLY A 123 22.95 7.54 -9.50
CA GLY A 123 22.95 7.40 -10.96
C GLY A 123 21.58 7.55 -11.63
N SER A 124 21.53 8.54 -12.54
CA SER A 124 20.59 8.74 -13.67
C SER A 124 19.07 8.84 -13.41
N SER A 125 18.60 10.10 -13.55
CA SER A 125 17.29 10.57 -14.08
C SER A 125 16.01 10.06 -13.40
N SER A 126 15.43 10.95 -12.60
CA SER A 126 14.04 10.85 -12.10
C SER A 126 13.02 11.00 -13.25
N PRO A 127 11.92 10.23 -13.27
CA PRO A 127 10.76 10.49 -14.13
C PRO A 127 9.90 11.67 -13.64
N LEU A 128 10.18 12.22 -12.46
CA LEU A 128 9.46 13.33 -11.85
C LEU A 128 10.25 14.63 -12.01
N ASP A 129 10.53 15.01 -13.26
CA ASP A 129 10.74 16.43 -13.58
C ASP A 129 9.35 17.09 -13.72
N PRO A 130 8.93 18.00 -12.82
CA PRO A 130 7.80 18.89 -13.08
C PRO A 130 8.21 20.07 -13.99
N ALA A 131 9.28 19.93 -14.77
CA ALA A 131 9.73 20.93 -15.74
C ALA A 131 9.01 20.71 -17.09
N GLY A 132 7.70 20.90 -17.10
CA GLY A 132 6.89 20.62 -18.29
C GLY A 132 5.51 21.29 -18.33
N ALA A 133 5.27 22.38 -17.61
CA ALA A 133 4.12 23.24 -17.86
C ALA A 133 4.39 24.68 -17.36
N PRO A 134 4.43 25.70 -18.23
CA PRO A 134 4.25 27.07 -17.80
C PRO A 134 2.76 27.27 -17.48
N GLY A 135 2.39 27.10 -16.22
CA GLY A 135 1.00 27.22 -15.77
C GLY A 135 0.93 27.75 -14.33
N ASP A 136 0.70 29.06 -14.22
CA ASP A 136 0.11 29.80 -13.09
C ASP A 136 0.36 29.27 -11.66
N ASN A 137 1.32 29.90 -10.95
CA ASN A 137 1.65 29.66 -9.53
C ASN A 137 0.51 30.03 -8.53
N THR A 138 -0.73 30.19 -8.98
CA THR A 138 -1.90 30.51 -8.16
C THR A 138 -2.89 29.35 -7.99
N ALA A 139 -2.73 28.25 -8.72
CA ALA A 139 -3.60 27.07 -8.57
C ALA A 139 -3.23 26.27 -7.30
N GLY A 140 -4.22 26.06 -6.43
CA GLY A 140 -4.05 25.21 -5.25
C GLY A 140 -3.75 23.75 -5.63
N SER A 141 -2.89 23.08 -4.86
CA SER A 141 -2.54 21.68 -5.12
C SER A 141 -3.31 20.74 -4.19
N VAL A 142 -3.73 19.58 -4.70
CA VAL A 142 -4.29 18.51 -3.86
C VAL A 142 -3.21 17.85 -2.99
N PRO A 143 -3.58 17.19 -1.87
CA PRO A 143 -2.63 16.47 -1.02
C PRO A 143 -1.92 15.35 -1.78
N ALA A 144 -0.60 15.25 -1.63
CA ALA A 144 0.21 14.20 -2.24
C ALA A 144 0.46 13.06 -1.25
N PRO A 145 0.39 11.78 -1.69
CA PRO A 145 0.59 10.64 -0.81
C PRO A 145 2.05 10.52 -0.36
N LEU A 146 2.28 10.20 0.93
CA LEU A 146 3.62 9.96 1.48
C LEU A 146 3.79 8.56 2.09
N SER A 147 2.75 8.02 2.72
CA SER A 147 2.78 6.63 3.19
C SER A 147 1.37 6.09 3.18
N LEU A 148 1.07 5.27 2.18
CA LEU A 148 -0.23 4.64 2.01
C LEU A 148 -0.06 3.12 2.07
N LEU A 149 -0.55 2.55 3.16
CA LEU A 149 -0.57 1.11 3.39
C LEU A 149 -1.91 0.55 2.92
N ALA A 150 -1.89 -0.58 2.19
CA ALA A 150 -3.10 -1.33 1.93
C ALA A 150 -3.62 -1.99 3.23
N PRO A 151 -4.93 -1.89 3.52
CA PRO A 151 -5.54 -2.61 4.63
C PRO A 151 -5.38 -4.13 4.51
N PRO A 152 -5.20 -4.88 5.61
CA PRO A 152 -5.20 -6.32 5.57
C PRO A 152 -6.62 -6.85 5.31
N TYR A 153 -6.73 -7.94 4.53
CA TYR A 153 -8.00 -8.65 4.37
C TYR A 153 -8.43 -9.23 5.74
N PRO A 154 -9.68 -9.07 6.21
CA PRO A 154 -10.15 -9.72 7.42
C PRO A 154 -10.09 -11.24 7.30
N SER A 155 -9.29 -11.91 8.14
CA SER A 155 -9.02 -13.36 8.04
C SER A 155 -10.27 -14.22 8.24
N GLU A 156 -11.19 -13.74 9.07
CA GLU A 156 -12.48 -14.36 9.41
C GLU A 156 -13.55 -14.17 8.33
N SER A 157 -13.34 -13.25 7.40
CA SER A 157 -14.33 -12.98 6.36
C SER A 157 -14.28 -14.06 5.30
N LEU A 158 -15.44 -14.49 4.80
CA LEU A 158 -15.58 -15.31 3.57
C LEU A 158 -16.18 -14.48 2.42
N PHE A 159 -16.47 -13.20 2.66
CA PHE A 159 -17.17 -12.33 1.74
C PHE A 159 -16.26 -11.22 1.21
N GLU A 160 -16.64 -10.66 0.06
CA GLU A 160 -16.10 -9.40 -0.44
C GLU A 160 -16.62 -8.23 0.39
N GLY A 161 -15.94 -7.10 0.30
CA GLY A 161 -16.30 -5.89 1.04
C GLY A 161 -15.92 -4.64 0.28
N GLU A 162 -16.73 -3.60 0.42
CA GLU A 162 -16.42 -2.27 -0.10
C GLU A 162 -16.52 -1.30 1.09
N VAL A 163 -15.53 -0.43 1.23
CA VAL A 163 -15.53 0.65 2.22
C VAL A 163 -15.23 1.95 1.51
N LEU A 164 -16.09 2.95 1.71
CA LEU A 164 -15.90 4.30 1.20
C LEU A 164 -15.81 5.28 2.36
N LEU A 165 -14.75 6.07 2.38
CA LEU A 165 -14.48 7.08 3.39
C LEU A 165 -14.28 8.45 2.74
N ASP A 166 -14.58 9.50 3.52
CA ASP A 166 -14.21 10.89 3.24
C ASP A 166 -13.39 11.41 4.42
N ALA A 167 -12.13 11.76 4.16
CA ALA A 167 -11.15 12.07 5.20
C ALA A 167 -10.55 13.46 4.99
N LEU A 168 -10.28 14.16 6.10
CA LEU A 168 -9.59 15.45 6.10
C LEU A 168 -8.07 15.22 6.23
N VAL A 169 -7.30 15.65 5.25
CA VAL A 169 -5.84 15.79 5.38
C VAL A 169 -5.56 17.10 6.11
N ARG A 170 -4.94 17.01 7.29
CA ARG A 170 -4.50 18.18 8.06
C ARG A 170 -3.25 18.80 7.47
N ARG A 171 -2.93 20.03 7.91
CA ARG A 171 -1.69 20.74 7.52
C ARG A 171 -0.39 20.02 7.90
N ASN A 172 -0.43 19.11 8.86
CA ASN A 172 0.70 18.28 9.25
C ASN A 172 0.79 16.97 8.44
N GLY A 173 -0.10 16.76 7.46
CA GLY A 173 -0.11 15.56 6.63
C GLY A 173 -0.89 14.37 7.16
N THR A 174 -1.37 14.41 8.41
CA THR A 174 -2.14 13.32 9.01
C THR A 174 -3.61 13.37 8.61
N LEU A 175 -4.28 12.22 8.62
CA LEU A 175 -5.72 12.15 8.42
C LEU A 175 -6.51 12.44 9.71
N ALA A 176 -7.68 13.05 9.52
CA ALA A 176 -8.61 13.50 10.56
C ALA A 176 -10.05 13.43 10.06
N ASP A 177 -11.02 13.55 10.97
CA ASP A 177 -12.45 13.63 10.66
C ASP A 177 -12.86 12.65 9.54
N ILE A 178 -12.47 11.39 9.71
CA ILE A 178 -12.70 10.31 8.76
C ILE A 178 -14.16 9.89 8.86
N ARG A 179 -14.93 10.16 7.82
CA ARG A 179 -16.36 9.85 7.75
C ARG A 179 -16.55 8.58 6.92
N ILE A 180 -17.26 7.60 7.47
CA ILE A 180 -17.67 6.41 6.72
C ILE A 180 -18.90 6.80 5.89
N ILE A 181 -18.75 6.75 4.56
CA ILE A 181 -19.86 6.95 3.63
C ILE A 181 -20.57 5.62 3.37
N ALA A 182 -19.81 4.56 3.15
CA ALA A 182 -20.31 3.20 2.95
C ALA A 182 -19.33 2.16 3.51
N GLY A 183 -19.85 0.98 3.85
CA GLY A 183 -19.08 -0.16 4.37
C GLY A 183 -19.66 -0.73 5.66
N LYS A 184 -19.25 -1.95 5.99
CA LYS A 184 -19.70 -2.68 7.20
C LYS A 184 -18.51 -3.39 7.85
N PRO A 185 -18.52 -3.59 9.18
CA PRO A 185 -17.60 -4.53 9.83
C PRO A 185 -17.69 -5.94 9.22
N PRO A 186 -16.57 -6.70 9.19
CA PRO A 186 -15.26 -6.34 9.73
C PRO A 186 -14.39 -5.47 8.80
N PHE A 187 -14.82 -5.21 7.56
CA PHE A 187 -14.02 -4.49 6.56
C PHE A 187 -13.75 -3.04 6.96
N THR A 188 -14.76 -2.34 7.49
CA THR A 188 -14.61 -0.96 7.96
C THR A 188 -13.54 -0.85 9.05
N ASP A 189 -13.43 -1.84 9.93
CA ASP A 189 -12.46 -1.82 11.03
C ASP A 189 -11.03 -1.98 10.50
N LYS A 190 -10.81 -2.91 9.55
CA LYS A 190 -9.50 -3.07 8.88
C LYS A 190 -9.13 -1.83 8.08
N ALA A 191 -10.08 -1.28 7.31
CA ALA A 191 -9.85 -0.07 6.53
C ALA A 191 -9.49 1.12 7.43
N LEU A 192 -10.27 1.40 8.48
CA LEU A 192 -9.99 2.50 9.40
C LEU A 192 -8.68 2.34 10.17
N GLY A 193 -8.36 1.13 10.62
CA GLY A 193 -7.11 0.85 11.32
C GLY A 193 -5.90 1.23 10.49
N THR A 194 -5.89 0.89 9.20
CA THR A 194 -4.79 1.21 8.30
C THR A 194 -4.83 2.65 7.79
N VAL A 195 -6.00 3.18 7.43
CA VAL A 195 -6.11 4.56 6.92
C VAL A 195 -5.63 5.59 7.95
N ARG A 196 -5.82 5.34 9.25
CA ARG A 196 -5.32 6.24 10.30
C ARG A 196 -3.80 6.37 10.34
N THR A 197 -3.06 5.40 9.83
CA THR A 197 -1.60 5.44 9.77
C THR A 197 -1.08 6.16 8.54
N TRP A 198 -1.97 6.58 7.63
CA TRP A 198 -1.57 7.20 6.37
C TRP A 198 -1.06 8.63 6.58
N ILE A 199 0.00 8.96 5.83
CA ILE A 199 0.62 10.27 5.85
C ILE A 199 0.61 10.84 4.42
N PHE A 200 0.35 12.15 4.35
CA PHE A 200 0.32 12.93 3.12
C PHE A 200 1.22 14.15 3.27
N LEU A 201 1.63 14.71 2.14
CA LEU A 201 1.95 16.12 2.07
C LEU A 201 0.63 16.89 1.94
N PRO A 202 0.38 17.92 2.78
CA PRO A 202 -0.86 18.67 2.69
C PRO A 202 -0.99 19.37 1.33
N GLY A 203 -2.23 19.54 0.89
CA GLY A 203 -2.52 20.38 -0.27
C GLY A 203 -2.08 21.84 -0.02
N ARG A 204 -1.97 22.63 -1.09
CA ARG A 204 -1.67 24.05 -0.99
C ARG A 204 -2.86 24.88 -1.41
N GLY A 205 -3.15 25.94 -0.66
CA GLY A 205 -4.09 26.99 -1.05
C GLY A 205 -3.41 28.35 -0.90
N ALA A 206 -3.42 29.17 -1.95
CA ALA A 206 -2.73 30.47 -1.98
C ALA A 206 -1.26 30.39 -1.49
N GLY A 207 -0.53 29.36 -1.93
CA GLY A 207 0.89 29.13 -1.59
C GLY A 207 1.16 28.49 -0.22
N ASN A 208 0.16 28.39 0.67
CA ASN A 208 0.33 27.85 2.02
C ASN A 208 -0.28 26.45 2.16
N ALA A 209 0.25 25.65 3.09
CA ALA A 209 -0.35 24.36 3.45
C ALA A 209 -1.79 24.56 3.93
N ALA A 210 -2.72 23.89 3.26
CA ALA A 210 -4.16 23.96 3.53
C ALA A 210 -4.69 22.58 3.90
N GLU A 211 -5.72 22.56 4.73
CA GLU A 211 -6.46 21.33 4.96
C GLU A 211 -7.31 21.02 3.73
N SER A 212 -7.45 19.76 3.38
CA SER A 212 -8.18 19.35 2.18
C SER A 212 -8.80 17.98 2.39
N ARG A 213 -10.00 17.77 1.86
CA ARG A 213 -10.67 16.48 1.93
C ARG A 213 -10.35 15.61 0.72
N ILE A 214 -10.18 14.32 0.97
CA ILE A 214 -9.95 13.28 -0.04
C ILE A 214 -10.97 12.15 0.13
N GLY A 215 -11.33 11.50 -0.98
CA GLY A 215 -12.07 10.24 -0.90
C GLY A 215 -11.12 9.06 -0.76
N ILE A 216 -11.58 8.02 -0.08
CA ILE A 216 -10.82 6.78 0.08
C ILE A 216 -11.76 5.62 -0.19
N ALA A 217 -11.48 4.81 -1.21
CA ALA A 217 -12.21 3.58 -1.50
C ALA A 217 -11.32 2.38 -1.20
N VAL A 218 -11.86 1.39 -0.49
CA VAL A 218 -11.18 0.13 -0.18
C VAL A 218 -12.06 -1.01 -0.68
N GLU A 219 -11.54 -1.77 -1.63
CA GLU A 219 -12.20 -2.94 -2.24
C GLU A 219 -11.52 -4.22 -1.75
N PHE A 220 -12.27 -5.09 -1.09
CA PHE A 220 -11.85 -6.42 -0.69
C PHE A 220 -12.45 -7.42 -1.67
N VAL A 221 -11.61 -7.93 -2.56
CA VAL A 221 -11.98 -8.73 -3.72
C VAL A 221 -11.52 -10.16 -3.52
N GLN A 222 -12.34 -11.11 -3.96
CA GLN A 222 -12.01 -12.53 -3.90
C GLN A 222 -12.04 -13.14 -5.30
N THR A 223 -11.39 -14.30 -5.44
CA THR A 223 -11.65 -15.16 -6.59
C THR A 223 -13.15 -15.47 -6.64
N PRO A 224 -13.84 -15.20 -7.76
CA PRO A 224 -15.26 -15.50 -7.85
C PRO A 224 -15.45 -17.02 -7.70
N ALA A 225 -16.42 -17.43 -6.88
CA ALA A 225 -16.94 -18.78 -6.93
C ALA A 225 -17.53 -18.95 -8.34
N SER A 226 -16.86 -19.77 -9.17
CA SER A 226 -17.23 -20.13 -10.54
C SER A 226 -18.54 -19.52 -11.06
N GLY A 227 -18.45 -18.45 -11.86
CA GLY A 227 -19.56 -17.91 -12.65
C GLY A 227 -20.17 -16.58 -12.17
N GLU A 228 -19.68 -15.94 -11.11
CA GLU A 228 -20.19 -14.60 -10.75
C GLU A 228 -19.66 -13.51 -11.69
N ALA A 229 -20.59 -12.83 -12.38
CA ALA A 229 -20.30 -11.73 -13.29
C ALA A 229 -19.90 -10.44 -12.55
N ARG A 230 -19.07 -9.63 -13.21
CA ARG A 230 -18.64 -8.29 -12.78
C ARG A 230 -19.84 -7.43 -12.34
N ARG A 231 -19.84 -6.97 -11.09
CA ARG A 231 -20.96 -6.19 -10.52
C ARG A 231 -20.62 -4.70 -10.50
N GLU A 232 -21.38 -3.92 -11.26
CA GLU A 232 -21.43 -2.45 -11.11
C GLU A 232 -22.24 -2.12 -9.85
N ARG A 233 -21.72 -1.24 -9.00
CA ARG A 233 -22.41 -0.81 -7.77
C ARG A 233 -22.62 0.70 -7.81
N VAL A 234 -23.84 1.14 -7.54
CA VAL A 234 -24.17 2.57 -7.45
C VAL A 234 -24.15 2.98 -5.98
N ILE A 235 -23.26 3.92 -5.64
CA ILE A 235 -23.09 4.46 -4.31
C ILE A 235 -23.80 5.81 -4.22
N GLY A 236 -24.77 5.91 -3.30
CA GLY A 236 -25.48 7.15 -3.05
C GLY A 236 -24.59 8.19 -2.36
N ALA A 237 -24.16 9.21 -3.09
CA ALA A 237 -23.49 10.36 -2.50
C ALA A 237 -24.50 11.25 -1.76
N ARG A 238 -24.26 11.56 -0.47
CA ARG A 238 -25.01 12.63 0.22
C ARG A 238 -24.73 13.97 -0.47
N LEU A 239 -25.79 14.58 -1.02
CA LEU A 239 -25.75 15.75 -1.90
C LEU A 239 -25.55 17.10 -1.15
N ASP A 240 -25.61 17.09 0.19
CA ASP A 240 -25.76 18.27 1.06
C ASP A 240 -24.50 18.66 1.85
N VAL A 241 -23.34 18.07 1.57
CA VAL A 241 -22.10 18.35 2.33
C VAL A 241 -21.32 19.54 1.71
N VAL A 242 -20.96 20.52 2.56
CA VAL A 242 -20.22 21.73 2.19
C VAL A 242 -18.75 21.45 1.85
N GLU A 243 -18.12 20.53 2.59
CA GLU A 243 -16.72 20.10 2.45
C GLU A 243 -16.67 18.58 2.34
N ARG A 244 -16.17 18.05 1.22
CA ARG A 244 -16.00 16.60 0.96
C ARG A 244 -14.93 16.33 -0.09
N GLY A 245 -14.26 15.19 0.02
CA GLY A 245 -13.40 14.69 -1.05
C GLY A 245 -14.19 14.19 -2.26
N ALA A 246 -13.48 13.93 -3.36
CA ALA A 246 -14.04 13.24 -4.51
C ALA A 246 -14.27 11.76 -4.19
N THR A 247 -15.45 11.23 -4.48
CA THR A 247 -15.85 9.88 -4.05
C THR A 247 -16.48 9.13 -5.22
N PRO A 248 -16.25 7.81 -5.37
CA PRO A 248 -16.95 7.02 -6.37
C PRO A 248 -18.47 7.08 -6.14
N ALA A 249 -19.21 7.32 -7.22
CA ALA A 249 -20.66 7.11 -7.32
C ALA A 249 -20.99 5.78 -7.99
N VAL A 250 -20.08 5.28 -8.82
CA VAL A 250 -20.20 3.99 -9.48
C VAL A 250 -18.87 3.29 -9.37
N THR A 251 -18.88 2.11 -8.76
CA THR A 251 -17.72 1.22 -8.67
C THR A 251 -17.94 -0.01 -9.51
N LEU A 252 -16.84 -0.62 -9.89
CA LEU A 252 -16.80 -1.82 -10.69
C LEU A 252 -15.65 -2.68 -10.21
N ALA A 253 -15.97 -3.88 -9.72
CA ALA A 253 -14.97 -4.78 -9.16
C ALA A 253 -13.95 -5.21 -10.24
N PRO A 254 -12.65 -5.34 -9.87
CA PRO A 254 -11.62 -5.82 -10.77
C PRO A 254 -11.77 -7.29 -11.05
N GLN A 255 -11.34 -7.68 -12.26
CA GLN A 255 -11.30 -9.07 -12.65
C GLN A 255 -10.06 -9.73 -12.05
N TYR A 256 -10.26 -10.85 -11.38
CA TYR A 256 -9.14 -11.66 -10.91
C TYR A 256 -8.35 -12.20 -12.13
N PRO A 257 -7.04 -11.94 -12.24
CA PRO A 257 -6.24 -12.44 -13.36
C PRO A 257 -6.30 -13.97 -13.45
N ALA A 258 -6.62 -14.50 -14.63
CA ALA A 258 -6.70 -15.95 -14.86
C ALA A 258 -5.35 -16.63 -14.59
N GLY A 259 -5.37 -17.75 -13.87
CA GLY A 259 -4.16 -18.49 -13.50
C GLY A 259 -3.33 -17.86 -12.38
N ASN A 260 -3.71 -16.69 -11.86
CA ASN A 260 -3.12 -16.14 -10.65
C ASN A 260 -3.86 -16.70 -9.44
N ALA A 261 -3.16 -17.51 -8.63
CA ALA A 261 -3.68 -18.06 -7.39
C ALA A 261 -3.12 -17.32 -6.14
N GLY A 262 -2.33 -16.27 -6.35
CA GLY A 262 -1.69 -15.51 -5.29
C GLY A 262 -2.63 -14.52 -4.61
N GLU A 263 -2.20 -13.96 -3.49
CA GLU A 263 -2.87 -12.84 -2.83
C GLU A 263 -2.08 -11.56 -3.06
N GLY A 264 -2.72 -10.41 -2.87
CA GLY A 264 -2.05 -9.16 -3.15
C GLY A 264 -2.86 -7.92 -2.85
N SER A 265 -2.26 -6.77 -3.08
CA SER A 265 -2.92 -5.48 -2.92
C SER A 265 -2.37 -4.44 -3.88
N VAL A 266 -3.26 -3.60 -4.38
CA VAL A 266 -2.91 -2.46 -5.22
C VAL A 266 -3.38 -1.19 -4.52
N VAL A 267 -2.53 -0.16 -4.48
CA VAL A 267 -2.92 1.18 -4.04
C VAL A 267 -2.77 2.14 -5.22
N LEU A 268 -3.87 2.79 -5.58
CA LEU A 268 -3.95 3.79 -6.63
C LEU A 268 -4.22 5.17 -6.01
N TYR A 269 -3.67 6.20 -6.65
CA TYR A 269 -3.97 7.59 -6.37
C TYR A 269 -4.52 8.25 -7.63
N GLU A 270 -5.76 8.74 -7.51
CA GLU A 270 -6.50 9.40 -8.57
C GLU A 270 -6.59 10.89 -8.28
N ARG A 271 -6.36 11.71 -9.30
CA ARG A 271 -6.65 13.14 -9.25
C ARG A 271 -7.91 13.41 -10.07
N ILE A 272 -8.91 14.00 -9.42
CA ILE A 272 -10.26 14.15 -9.95
C ILE A 272 -10.58 15.63 -10.04
N ASP A 273 -10.92 16.09 -11.25
CA ASP A 273 -11.24 17.49 -11.51
C ASP A 273 -12.60 17.90 -10.91
N SER A 274 -12.94 19.19 -10.99
CA SER A 274 -14.21 19.74 -10.50
C SER A 274 -15.44 19.26 -11.27
N ALA A 275 -15.27 18.54 -12.38
CA ALA A 275 -16.35 17.88 -13.13
C ALA A 275 -16.51 16.39 -12.74
N GLY A 276 -15.64 15.86 -11.87
CA GLY A 276 -15.66 14.46 -11.45
C GLY A 276 -14.91 13.53 -12.40
N ARG A 277 -14.06 14.06 -13.29
CA ARG A 277 -13.26 13.26 -14.22
C ARG A 277 -11.88 13.00 -13.65
N VAL A 278 -11.40 11.78 -13.81
CA VAL A 278 -10.02 11.40 -13.48
C VAL A 278 -9.08 11.99 -14.53
N ASN A 279 -8.14 12.84 -14.11
CA ASN A 279 -7.15 13.45 -15.01
C ASN A 279 -5.75 12.85 -14.86
N ALA A 280 -5.48 12.12 -13.78
CA ALA A 280 -4.25 11.38 -13.55
C ALA A 280 -4.51 10.19 -12.62
N THR A 281 -3.91 9.05 -12.97
CA THR A 281 -3.90 7.81 -12.17
C THR A 281 -2.46 7.42 -11.91
N GLN A 282 -2.11 7.22 -10.65
CA GLN A 282 -0.79 6.73 -10.24
C GLN A 282 -0.94 5.39 -9.52
N VAL A 283 -0.19 4.38 -9.96
CA VAL A 283 -0.05 3.13 -9.22
C VAL A 283 1.04 3.36 -8.18
N LEU A 284 0.64 3.45 -6.92
CA LEU A 284 1.58 3.67 -5.83
C LEU A 284 2.19 2.33 -5.39
N SER A 285 1.36 1.31 -5.19
CA SER A 285 1.80 -0.01 -4.72
C SER A 285 1.14 -1.11 -5.56
N ASP A 286 1.90 -2.15 -5.86
CA ASP A 286 1.44 -3.37 -6.53
C ASP A 286 2.09 -4.61 -5.90
N ALA A 287 1.49 -5.10 -4.81
CA ALA A 287 1.88 -6.36 -4.21
C ALA A 287 1.12 -7.50 -4.88
N GLY A 288 1.83 -8.47 -5.45
CA GLY A 288 1.24 -9.65 -6.09
C GLY A 288 0.91 -9.50 -7.59
N GLY A 289 1.26 -8.37 -8.21
CA GLY A 289 1.16 -8.18 -9.66
C GLY A 289 -0.28 -7.98 -10.17
N PHE A 290 -1.11 -7.29 -9.40
CA PHE A 290 -2.52 -7.06 -9.69
C PHE A 290 -2.81 -5.65 -10.25
N ALA A 291 -1.81 -4.78 -10.40
CA ALA A 291 -2.01 -3.39 -10.82
C ALA A 291 -2.84 -3.25 -12.09
N ARG A 292 -2.56 -4.07 -13.11
CA ARG A 292 -3.31 -4.04 -14.38
C ARG A 292 -4.80 -4.27 -14.17
N ALA A 293 -5.16 -5.32 -13.43
CA ALA A 293 -6.56 -5.66 -13.16
C ALA A 293 -7.27 -4.57 -12.37
N ALA A 294 -6.61 -4.00 -11.35
CA ALA A 294 -7.15 -2.90 -10.57
C ALA A 294 -7.36 -1.64 -11.43
N THR A 295 -6.35 -1.23 -12.21
CA THR A 295 -6.44 -0.02 -13.05
C THR A 295 -7.49 -0.15 -14.16
N GLU A 296 -7.60 -1.30 -14.82
CA GLU A 296 -8.64 -1.54 -15.84
C GLU A 296 -10.06 -1.44 -15.25
N ALA A 297 -10.23 -1.82 -13.99
CA ALA A 297 -11.50 -1.70 -13.28
C ALA A 297 -11.82 -0.27 -12.88
N VAL A 298 -10.87 0.40 -12.23
CA VAL A 298 -11.02 1.78 -11.73
C VAL A 298 -11.24 2.79 -12.85
N ARG A 299 -10.66 2.56 -14.03
CA ARG A 299 -10.92 3.41 -15.22
C ARG A 299 -12.40 3.47 -15.64
N GLN A 300 -13.21 2.50 -15.21
CA GLN A 300 -14.64 2.44 -15.51
C GLN A 300 -15.50 2.98 -14.37
N TRP A 301 -14.88 3.41 -13.27
CA TRP A 301 -15.60 4.04 -12.17
C TRP A 301 -16.05 5.44 -12.57
N ARG A 302 -17.12 5.90 -11.92
CA ARG A 302 -17.59 7.29 -12.06
C ARG A 302 -17.54 7.96 -10.71
N PHE A 303 -16.99 9.18 -10.67
CA PHE A 303 -16.78 9.92 -9.44
C PHE A 303 -17.72 11.11 -9.34
N VAL A 304 -18.14 11.40 -8.11
CA VAL A 304 -18.64 12.73 -7.75
C VAL A 304 -17.42 13.58 -7.40
N PRO A 305 -17.29 14.81 -7.95
CA PRO A 305 -16.19 15.69 -7.60
C PRO A 305 -16.19 16.04 -6.11
N GLY A 306 -15.02 16.46 -5.63
CA GLY A 306 -14.90 17.03 -4.29
C GLY A 306 -15.71 18.33 -4.19
N ARG A 307 -16.02 18.75 -2.97
CA ARG A 307 -16.57 20.07 -2.71
C ARG A 307 -15.73 20.84 -1.71
N HIS A 308 -15.52 22.10 -2.03
CA HIS A 308 -14.96 23.10 -1.14
C HIS A 308 -15.91 24.29 -1.08
N ARG A 309 -16.33 24.68 0.12
CA ARG A 309 -17.31 25.76 0.36
C ARG A 309 -18.59 25.60 -0.47
N GLY A 310 -19.06 24.36 -0.61
CA GLY A 310 -20.27 24.01 -1.36
C GLY A 310 -20.13 24.02 -2.88
N THR A 311 -18.97 24.41 -3.43
CA THR A 311 -18.70 24.40 -4.88
C THR A 311 -17.84 23.19 -5.24
N ASN A 312 -18.04 22.62 -6.43
CA ASN A 312 -17.20 21.53 -6.89
C ASN A 312 -15.74 21.99 -7.03
N ALA A 313 -14.81 21.19 -6.54
CA ALA A 313 -13.39 21.48 -6.53
C ALA A 313 -12.59 20.24 -6.94
N GLU A 314 -11.38 20.47 -7.44
CA GLU A 314 -10.41 19.40 -7.65
C GLU A 314 -10.07 18.72 -6.31
N SER A 315 -10.01 17.40 -6.31
CA SER A 315 -9.75 16.59 -5.13
C SER A 315 -9.07 15.29 -5.52
N ALA A 316 -8.33 14.71 -4.59
CA ALA A 316 -7.73 13.40 -4.76
C ALA A 316 -8.66 12.30 -4.22
N ALA A 317 -8.54 11.11 -4.81
CA ALA A 317 -9.08 9.89 -4.24
C ALA A 317 -7.98 8.83 -4.15
N VAL A 318 -7.93 8.11 -3.03
CA VAL A 318 -7.06 6.94 -2.86
C VAL A 318 -7.91 5.68 -2.99
N ILE A 319 -7.48 4.73 -3.80
CA ILE A 319 -8.20 3.48 -4.03
C ILE A 319 -7.28 2.32 -3.66
N ALA A 320 -7.64 1.56 -2.64
CA ALA A 320 -6.95 0.34 -2.26
C ALA A 320 -7.77 -0.88 -2.68
N VAL A 321 -7.19 -1.79 -3.45
CA VAL A 321 -7.81 -3.04 -3.86
C VAL A 321 -7.02 -4.19 -3.26
N ILE A 322 -7.68 -5.05 -2.49
CA ILE A 322 -7.08 -6.17 -1.78
C ILE A 322 -7.62 -7.45 -2.41
N PHE A 323 -6.74 -8.27 -2.96
CA PHE A 323 -7.03 -9.54 -3.63
C PHE A 323 -6.74 -10.70 -2.69
N ARG A 324 -7.73 -11.57 -2.50
CA ARG A 324 -7.57 -12.84 -1.78
C ARG A 324 -8.02 -14.03 -2.61
N ASN A 325 -7.31 -15.14 -2.53
CA ASN A 325 -7.72 -16.39 -3.16
C ASN A 325 -8.25 -17.37 -2.11
N LEU A 326 -9.51 -17.81 -2.27
CA LEU A 326 -10.11 -18.80 -1.37
C LEU A 326 -9.66 -20.24 -1.67
N SER A 327 -9.05 -20.49 -2.83
CA SER A 327 -8.70 -21.84 -3.29
C SER A 327 -7.48 -22.44 -2.56
N ALA A 328 -6.78 -21.66 -1.73
CA ALA A 328 -5.60 -22.13 -0.99
C ALA A 328 -5.92 -22.92 0.29
N GLY A 329 -7.20 -23.10 0.66
CA GLY A 329 -7.59 -23.71 1.94
C GLY A 329 -8.67 -24.80 1.91
N GLY A 330 -9.11 -25.28 0.75
CA GLY A 330 -10.11 -26.35 0.65
C GLY A 330 -9.48 -27.75 0.50
N PRO A 331 -10.03 -28.81 1.13
CA PRO A 331 -9.55 -30.18 0.90
C PRO A 331 -9.62 -30.51 -0.59
N GLN A 332 -8.49 -30.97 -1.14
CA GLN A 332 -8.40 -31.47 -2.51
C GLN A 332 -9.55 -32.44 -2.77
N ALA A 333 -10.41 -32.12 -3.74
CA ALA A 333 -11.36 -33.08 -4.26
C ALA A 333 -10.58 -34.30 -4.78
N PRO A 334 -10.94 -35.53 -4.40
CA PRO A 334 -10.22 -36.72 -4.85
C PRO A 334 -10.24 -36.77 -6.38
N SER A 335 -9.06 -37.02 -6.96
CA SER A 335 -8.90 -37.23 -8.41
C SER A 335 -9.91 -38.27 -8.90
N PRO A 336 -10.57 -38.06 -10.05
CA PRO A 336 -11.46 -39.06 -10.61
C PRO A 336 -10.64 -40.32 -10.91
N ALA A 337 -10.97 -41.41 -10.21
CA ALA A 337 -10.36 -42.71 -10.45
C ALA A 337 -10.51 -43.08 -11.92
N SER A 338 -9.38 -43.36 -12.57
CA SER A 338 -9.34 -43.93 -13.91
C SER A 338 -10.13 -45.24 -13.90
N GLN A 339 -11.27 -45.27 -14.58
CA GLN A 339 -11.99 -46.51 -14.85
C GLN A 339 -11.16 -47.31 -15.86
N ALA A 340 -10.36 -48.24 -15.34
CA ALA A 340 -9.83 -49.32 -16.14
C ALA A 340 -10.97 -50.28 -16.47
N THR A 341 -11.42 -50.26 -17.72
CA THR A 341 -12.36 -51.24 -18.29
C THR A 341 -11.61 -52.57 -18.47
N HIS A 342 -12.13 -53.63 -17.84
CA HIS A 342 -11.82 -55.03 -18.18
C HIS A 342 -12.80 -55.53 -19.24
#